data_AF-A0A1G9UPH3-F1
#
_entry.id   AF-A0A1G9UPH3-F1
#
_cell.length_a   1.000
_cell.length_b   1.000
_cell.length_c   1.000
_cell.angle_alpha   90.00
_cell.angle_beta   90.00
_cell.angle_gamma   90.00
#
_symmetry.space_group_name_H-M   'P 1'
#
loop_
_entity.id
_entity.type
_entity.pdbx_description
1 polymer ?
#
loop_
_entity_poly.entity_id
_entity_poly.type
_entity_poly.pdbx_seq_one_letter_code
_entity_poly.pdbx_strand_id
1 'polypeptide(L)'
;MNDAPDWVEQARRLVTGLGQTLGAALREGDGGDAHPSDCRWCPVCQVAAVVRGERPEVTDALADVLTAAAAALRTASERASAPAPEAEAEEPAPPAPPVQHIEIG
;
A
#
# COMPACT_ATOMS: atom_id res chain seq x y z
N MET A 1 -14.88 -5.62 13.89
CA MET A 1 -14.51 -5.60 12.47
C MET A 1 -13.02 -5.87 12.40
N ASN A 2 -12.60 -6.83 11.59
CA ASN A 2 -11.22 -7.35 11.58
C ASN A 2 -10.47 -6.70 10.41
N ASP A 3 -10.29 -5.38 10.48
CA ASP A 3 -9.75 -4.58 9.39
C ASP A 3 -8.28 -4.90 9.07
N ALA A 4 -7.54 -5.42 10.05
CA ALA A 4 -6.11 -5.74 9.95
C ALA A 4 -5.77 -6.85 8.92
N PRO A 5 -6.41 -8.03 8.92
CA PRO A 5 -6.16 -9.04 7.89
C PRO A 5 -6.66 -8.66 6.49
N ASP A 6 -7.75 -7.88 6.39
CA ASP A 6 -8.38 -7.54 5.12
C ASP A 6 -7.53 -6.56 4.28
N TRP A 7 -6.93 -5.54 4.91
CA TRP A 7 -6.05 -4.61 4.19
C TRP A 7 -4.75 -5.28 3.73
N VAL A 8 -4.21 -6.24 4.51
CA VAL A 8 -2.99 -6.99 4.15
C VAL A 8 -3.25 -7.83 2.90
N GLU A 9 -4.40 -8.51 2.84
CA GLU A 9 -4.79 -9.29 1.69
C GLU A 9 -5.06 -8.41 0.46
N GLN A 10 -5.69 -7.24 0.63
CA GLN A 10 -5.85 -6.26 -0.45
C GLN A 10 -4.50 -5.74 -0.95
N ALA A 11 -3.56 -5.40 -0.06
CA ALA A 11 -2.23 -4.97 -0.42
C ALA A 11 -1.48 -6.07 -1.18
N ARG A 12 -1.56 -7.32 -0.72
CA ARG A 12 -0.94 -8.47 -1.39
C ARG A 12 -1.48 -8.66 -2.80
N ARG A 13 -2.80 -8.57 -3.00
CA ARG A 13 -3.42 -8.66 -4.33
C ARG A 13 -2.97 -7.54 -5.24
N LEU A 14 -2.88 -6.32 -4.72
CA LEU A 14 -2.42 -5.15 -5.47
C LEU A 14 -0.96 -5.29 -5.89
N VAL A 15 -0.07 -5.71 -4.99
CA VAL A 15 1.35 -5.96 -5.30
C VAL A 15 1.50 -7.08 -6.33
N THR A 16 0.73 -8.16 -6.20
CA THR A 16 0.77 -9.28 -7.15
C THR A 16 0.32 -8.85 -8.55
N GLY A 17 -0.78 -8.10 -8.63
CA GLY A 17 -1.28 -7.56 -9.90
C GLY A 17 -0.28 -6.60 -10.55
N LEU A 18 0.28 -5.68 -9.76
CA LEU A 18 1.31 -4.75 -10.24
C LEU A 18 2.55 -5.48 -10.77
N GLY A 19 3.02 -6.51 -10.05
CA GLY A 19 4.16 -7.32 -10.47
C GLY A 19 3.92 -8.08 -11.78
N GLN A 20 2.69 -8.60 -11.99
CA GLN A 20 2.32 -9.25 -13.24
C GLN A 20 2.30 -8.26 -14.41
N THR A 21 1.76 -7.05 -14.21
CA THR A 21 1.75 -6.00 -15.24
C THR A 21 3.15 -5.52 -15.59
N LEU A 22 4.01 -5.30 -14.59
CA LEU A 22 5.42 -4.93 -14.82
C LEU A 22 6.19 -6.06 -15.53
N GLY A 23 6.02 -7.31 -15.08
CA GLY A 23 6.67 -8.46 -15.70
C GLY A 23 6.28 -8.64 -17.16
N ALA A 24 5.01 -8.43 -17.50
CA ALA A 24 4.54 -8.43 -18.89
C ALA A 24 5.18 -7.30 -19.71
N ALA A 25 5.22 -6.08 -19.18
CA ALA A 25 5.81 -4.92 -19.85
C ALA A 25 7.32 -5.07 -20.09
N LEU A 26 8.05 -5.65 -19.14
CA LEU A 26 9.48 -5.94 -19.28
C LEU A 26 9.75 -7.01 -20.33
N ARG A 27 8.87 -8.01 -20.44
CA ARG A 27 9.00 -9.10 -21.42
C ARG A 27 8.67 -8.66 -22.84
N GLU A 28 7.73 -7.72 -22.99
CA GLU A 28 7.44 -7.05 -24.27
C GLU A 28 8.62 -6.15 -24.70
N GLY A 29 9.31 -5.51 -23.75
CA GLY A 29 10.47 -4.64 -24.02
C GLY A 29 11.77 -5.36 -24.41
N ASP A 30 11.85 -6.69 -24.25
CA ASP A 30 13.01 -7.52 -24.64
C ASP A 30 12.99 -7.85 -26.15
N GLY A 31 11.88 -7.57 -26.84
CA GLY A 31 11.68 -7.79 -28.27
C GLY A 31 12.35 -6.75 -29.18
N GLY A 32 13.69 -6.74 -29.22
CA GLY A 32 14.43 -6.68 -30.49
C GLY A 32 14.50 -5.41 -31.35
N ASP A 33 13.95 -4.25 -30.96
CA ASP A 33 14.22 -2.98 -31.64
C ASP A 33 14.86 -1.98 -30.67
N ALA A 34 16.07 -1.51 -30.99
CA ALA A 34 16.80 -0.53 -30.17
C ALA A 34 16.02 0.78 -30.09
N HIS A 35 15.17 0.90 -29.07
CA HIS A 35 14.39 2.10 -28.84
C HIS A 35 15.34 3.28 -28.57
N PRO A 36 15.08 4.46 -29.18
CA PRO A 36 15.87 5.64 -28.91
C PRO A 36 15.84 5.92 -27.40
N SER A 37 17.01 6.23 -26.82
CA SER A 37 17.17 6.55 -25.39
C SER A 37 16.28 7.70 -24.94
N ASP A 38 15.82 8.53 -25.88
CA ASP A 38 14.97 9.69 -25.65
C ASP A 38 13.46 9.37 -25.74
N CYS A 39 13.09 8.08 -25.69
CA CYS A 39 11.71 7.62 -25.71
C CYS A 39 10.99 8.05 -24.41
N ARG A 40 10.26 9.16 -24.51
CA ARG A 40 9.52 9.78 -23.42
C ARG A 40 8.07 9.30 -23.26
N TRP A 41 7.62 8.38 -24.12
CA TRP A 41 6.25 7.87 -24.12
C TRP A 41 6.12 6.41 -23.66
N CYS A 42 7.22 5.65 -23.63
CA CYS A 42 7.20 4.29 -23.10
C CYS A 42 7.38 4.30 -21.56
N PRO A 43 6.46 3.71 -20.78
CA PRO A 43 6.57 3.63 -19.31
C PRO A 43 7.85 2.94 -18.84
N VAL A 44 8.31 1.90 -19.57
CA VAL A 44 9.54 1.17 -19.25
C VAL A 44 10.76 2.06 -19.42
N CYS A 45 10.84 2.85 -20.50
CA CYS A 45 11.93 3.80 -20.71
C CYS A 45 11.95 4.92 -19.67
N GLN A 46 10.77 5.42 -19.26
CA GLN A 46 10.69 6.41 -18.18
C GLN A 46 11.19 5.85 -16.84
N VAL A 47 10.80 4.62 -16.48
CA VAL A 47 11.29 3.95 -15.28
C VAL A 47 12.81 3.73 -15.37
N ALA A 48 13.31 3.29 -16.52
CA ALA A 48 14.74 3.11 -16.74
C ALA A 48 15.53 4.42 -16.59
N ALA A 49 15.00 5.55 -17.08
CA ALA A 49 15.64 6.87 -16.93
C ALA A 49 15.72 7.31 -15.46
N VAL A 50 14.68 7.03 -14.66
CA VAL A 50 14.69 7.27 -13.21
C VAL A 50 15.71 6.36 -12.51
N VAL A 51 15.76 5.06 -12.86
CA VAL A 51 16.72 4.10 -12.29
C VAL A 51 18.17 4.46 -12.64
N ARG A 52 18.42 4.99 -13.85
CA ARG A 52 19.75 5.47 -14.27
C ARG A 52 20.16 6.80 -13.64
N GLY A 53 19.26 7.47 -12.90
CA GLY A 53 19.54 8.75 -12.29
C GLY A 53 19.62 9.92 -13.28
N GLU A 54 19.01 9.79 -14.47
CA GLU A 54 18.94 10.89 -15.46
C GLU A 54 18.02 12.04 -14.98
N ARG A 55 17.33 11.86 -13.85
CA ARG A 55 16.43 12.81 -13.19
C ARG A 55 16.74 12.89 -11.69
N PRO A 56 17.85 13.55 -11.29
CA PRO A 56 18.28 13.59 -9.89
C PRO A 56 17.21 14.14 -8.94
N GLU A 57 16.39 15.09 -9.40
CA GLU A 57 15.31 15.67 -8.59
C GLU A 57 14.21 14.64 -8.26
N VAL A 58 13.93 13.71 -9.20
CA VAL A 58 12.94 12.65 -9.00
C VAL A 58 13.51 11.56 -8.09
N THR A 59 14.80 11.25 -8.25
CA THR A 59 15.49 10.27 -7.41
C THR A 59 15.55 10.74 -5.96
N ASP A 60 15.85 12.01 -5.71
CA ASP A 60 15.86 12.59 -4.36
C ASP A 60 14.47 12.58 -3.73
N ALA A 61 13.45 13.04 -4.46
CA ALA A 61 12.07 13.00 -3.96
C ALA A 61 11.60 11.56 -3.67
N LEU A 62 12.01 10.59 -4.49
CA LEU A 62 11.73 9.18 -4.26
C LEU A 62 12.43 8.66 -3.00
N ALA A 63 13.69 9.06 -2.77
CA ALA A 63 14.44 8.69 -1.56
C ALA A 63 13.78 9.23 -0.29
N ASP A 64 13.29 10.47 -0.32
CA ASP A 64 12.55 11.08 0.79
C ASP A 64 11.25 10.31 1.09
N VAL A 65 10.48 9.98 0.05
CA VAL A 65 9.25 9.18 0.19
C VAL A 65 9.54 7.80 0.75
N LEU A 66 10.57 7.12 0.26
CA LEU A 66 10.99 5.81 0.77
C LEU A 66 11.45 5.88 2.23
N THR A 67 12.16 6.94 2.60
CA THR A 67 12.60 7.18 3.98
C THR A 67 11.40 7.39 4.92
N ALA A 68 10.43 8.21 4.50
CA ALA A 68 9.20 8.43 5.25
C ALA A 68 8.37 7.13 5.39
N ALA A 69 8.26 6.34 4.33
CA ALA A 69 7.58 5.05 4.35
C ALA A 69 8.28 4.05 5.30
N ALA A 70 9.61 3.97 5.27
CA ALA A 70 10.39 3.12 6.17
C ALA A 70 10.20 3.53 7.65
N ALA A 71 10.15 4.83 7.93
CA ALA A 71 9.84 5.33 9.26
C ALA A 71 8.43 4.91 9.71
N ALA A 72 7.42 5.09 8.86
CA ALA A 72 6.04 4.68 9.16
C ALA A 72 5.93 3.17 9.42
N LEU A 73 6.56 2.33 8.60
CA LEU A 73 6.61 0.87 8.79
C LEU A 73 7.24 0.48 10.12
N ARG A 74 8.33 1.16 10.53
CA ARG A 74 8.97 0.91 11.84
C ARG A 74 8.00 1.22 12.98
N THR A 75 7.30 2.36 12.93
CA THR A 75 6.28 2.68 13.95
C THR A 75 5.12 1.69 13.97
N ALA A 76 4.71 1.16 12.81
CA ALA A 76 3.65 0.15 12.73
C ALA A 76 4.11 -1.18 13.34
N SER A 77 5.34 -1.60 13.05
CA SER A 77 5.96 -2.80 13.63
C SER A 77 6.10 -2.72 15.14
N GLU A 78 6.50 -1.56 15.66
CA GLU A 78 6.59 -1.30 17.11
C GLU A 78 5.22 -1.40 17.78
N ARG A 79 4.17 -0.82 17.18
CA ARG A 79 2.79 -0.95 17.69
C ARG A 79 2.26 -2.38 17.64
N ALA A 80 2.57 -3.14 16.60
CA ALA A 80 2.16 -4.54 16.48
C ALA A 80 2.83 -5.44 17.54
N SER A 81 4.00 -5.03 18.05
CA SER A 81 4.77 -5.75 19.07
C SER A 81 4.46 -5.29 20.50
N ALA A 82 3.64 -4.24 20.66
CA ALA A 82 3.24 -3.75 21.96
C ALA A 82 2.34 -4.79 22.64
N PRO A 83 2.63 -5.17 23.90
CA PRO A 83 1.74 -6.06 24.66
C PRO A 83 0.35 -5.41 24.76
N ALA A 84 -0.69 -6.20 24.55
CA ALA A 84 -2.06 -5.74 24.67
C ALA A 84 -2.27 -5.14 26.07
N PRO A 85 -2.87 -3.94 26.20
CA PRO A 85 -3.29 -3.46 27.51
C PRO A 85 -4.22 -4.51 28.10
N GLU A 86 -3.93 -4.92 29.34
CA GLU A 86 -4.76 -5.86 30.08
C GLU A 86 -6.18 -5.30 30.09
N ALA A 87 -7.10 -6.02 29.46
CA ALA A 87 -8.50 -5.67 29.45
C ALA A 87 -9.02 -5.74 30.88
N GLU A 88 -9.08 -4.59 31.54
CA GLU A 88 -9.81 -4.42 32.78
C GLU A 88 -11.25 -4.88 32.49
N ALA A 89 -11.69 -5.88 33.26
CA ALA A 89 -12.94 -6.58 33.05
C ALA A 89 -14.09 -5.56 32.94
N GLU A 90 -14.67 -5.49 31.74
CA GLU A 90 -15.84 -4.67 31.45
C GLU A 90 -17.00 -5.18 32.32
N GLU A 91 -17.39 -4.39 33.32
CA GLU A 91 -18.62 -4.62 34.08
C GLU A 91 -19.80 -4.70 33.08
N PRO A 92 -20.73 -5.66 33.27
CA PRO A 92 -21.84 -5.85 32.35
C PRO A 92 -22.69 -4.58 32.28
N ALA A 93 -22.79 -4.00 31.08
CA ALA A 93 -23.60 -2.82 30.83
C ALA A 93 -25.07 -3.06 31.26
N PRO A 94 -25.73 -2.07 31.88
CA PRO A 94 -27.12 -2.20 32.31
C PRO A 94 -28.04 -2.43 31.09
N PRO A 95 -29.13 -3.19 31.25
CA PRO A 95 -30.01 -3.53 30.15
C PRO A 95 -30.62 -2.27 29.52
N ALA A 96 -30.63 -2.24 28.19
CA ALA A 96 -31.19 -1.11 27.43
C ALA A 96 -32.69 -0.91 27.73
N PRO A 97 -33.18 0.34 27.81
CA PRO A 97 -34.58 0.63 28.06
C PRO A 97 -35.47 0.13 26.90
N PRO A 98 -36.69 -0.36 27.18
CA PRO A 98 -37.57 -0.89 26.14
C PRO A 98 -38.02 0.24 25.20
N VAL A 99 -37.81 0.04 23.90
CA VAL A 99 -38.24 0.98 22.85
C VAL A 99 -39.64 0.56 22.38
N GLN A 100 -40.60 1.47 22.46
CA GLN A 100 -41.99 1.23 22.02
C GLN A 100 -42.09 1.48 20.51
N HIS A 101 -42.36 0.43 19.74
CA HIS A 101 -42.63 0.54 18.31
C HIS A 101 -44.07 1.01 18.08
N ILE A 102 -44.24 2.09 17.31
CA ILE A 102 -45.53 2.61 16.89
C ILE A 102 -45.66 2.32 15.40
N GLU A 103 -46.64 1.50 15.03
CA GLU A 103 -46.98 1.23 13.64
C GLU A 103 -47.65 2.46 13.02
N ILE A 104 -47.09 2.96 11.92
CA ILE A 104 -47.70 4.02 11.11
C ILE A 104 -48.39 3.33 9.93
N GLY A 105 -49.73 3.28 10.00
CA GLY A 105 -50.60 2.79 8.93
C GLY A 105 -50.93 3.83 7.88
#